data_AF-F8JMJ5-F1
#
_entry.id   AF-F8JMJ5-F1
#
_cell.length_a   1.000
_cell.length_b   1.000
_cell.length_c   1.000
_cell.angle_alpha   90.00
_cell.angle_beta   90.00
_cell.angle_gamma   90.00
#
_symmetry.space_group_name_H-M   'P 1'
#
loop_
_entity.id
_entity.type
_entity.pdbx_description
1 polymer ?
#
loop_
_entity_poly.entity_id
_entity_poly.type
_entity_poly.pdbx_seq_one_letter_code
_entity_poly.pdbx_strand_id
1 'polypeptide(L)'
;MARRSGYDADEVAGQLCVPAAAFRWAWHTGVVPAPDASSWQWSPEAVEAMDAEAVKAAMPREAISAEAAADRVAAALDLRDRGGDKGAVTAFVVRRLIERRLLTDLAVASAAELLNPDQVDAVCARPDLARLVAEESPLTPAQASDRIGVRRTDFDHMVRLGWVHPVEWRAVRFGAGRGVADLPLFRTADIDALPATHPEIDWTALRSVERDRRSPLAALAA
;
A
#
# COMPACT_ATOMS: atom_id res chain seq x y z
N MET A 1 -17.31 -25.94 33.12
CA MET A 1 -17.01 -25.05 31.98
C MET A 1 -15.84 -25.65 31.22
N ALA A 2 -16.03 -26.01 29.94
CA ALA A 2 -14.93 -26.52 29.13
C ALA A 2 -13.91 -25.40 28.92
N ARG A 3 -12.64 -25.63 29.28
CA ARG A 3 -11.54 -24.72 28.94
C ARG A 3 -11.46 -24.63 27.41
N ARG A 4 -11.42 -23.42 26.87
CA ARG A 4 -11.11 -23.20 25.45
C ARG A 4 -9.75 -23.79 25.13
N SER A 5 -9.63 -24.45 23.98
CA SER A 5 -8.38 -25.11 23.56
C SER A 5 -7.34 -24.14 22.98
N GLY A 6 -7.73 -22.91 22.67
CA GLY A 6 -6.83 -21.86 22.21
C GLY A 6 -7.56 -20.53 22.03
N TYR A 7 -6.79 -19.44 22.04
CA TYR A 7 -7.25 -18.07 21.86
C TYR A 7 -6.63 -17.46 20.60
N ASP A 8 -7.43 -16.81 19.77
CA ASP A 8 -6.88 -15.98 18.67
C ASP A 8 -6.37 -14.62 19.18
N ALA A 9 -5.72 -13.84 18.32
CA ALA A 9 -5.11 -12.57 18.69
C ALA A 9 -6.09 -11.54 19.30
N ASP A 10 -7.35 -11.51 18.84
CA ASP A 10 -8.35 -10.59 19.39
C ASP A 10 -8.84 -11.07 20.76
N GLU A 11 -9.02 -12.38 20.92
CA GLU A 11 -9.41 -12.97 22.19
C GLU A 11 -8.30 -12.82 23.25
N VAL A 12 -7.03 -12.99 22.88
CA VAL A 12 -5.88 -12.75 23.77
C VAL A 12 -5.82 -11.28 24.18
N ALA A 13 -5.95 -10.35 23.22
CA ALA A 13 -5.97 -8.92 23.52
C ALA A 13 -7.09 -8.55 24.50
N GLY A 14 -8.28 -9.14 24.32
CA GLY A 14 -9.40 -9.01 25.25
C GLY A 14 -9.09 -9.51 26.65
N GLN A 15 -8.41 -10.66 26.80
CA GLN A 15 -8.01 -11.18 28.10
C GLN A 15 -6.97 -10.31 28.81
N LEU A 16 -6.00 -9.80 28.06
CA LEU A 16 -4.96 -8.91 28.59
C LEU A 16 -5.45 -7.48 28.83
N CYS A 17 -6.70 -7.16 28.43
CA CYS A 17 -7.27 -5.80 28.48
C CYS A 17 -6.38 -4.77 27.75
N VAL A 18 -5.89 -5.14 26.57
CA VAL A 18 -5.06 -4.30 25.69
C VAL A 18 -5.73 -4.10 24.32
N PRO A 19 -5.45 -3.02 23.59
CA PRO A 19 -5.92 -2.89 22.21
C PRO A 19 -5.39 -4.03 21.33
N ALA A 20 -6.24 -4.58 20.46
CA ALA A 20 -5.84 -5.66 19.55
C ALA A 20 -4.66 -5.27 18.63
N ALA A 21 -4.60 -4.01 18.20
CA ALA A 21 -3.48 -3.49 17.42
C ALA A 21 -2.16 -3.51 18.22
N ALA A 22 -2.20 -3.16 19.52
CA ALA A 22 -1.03 -3.22 20.40
C ALA A 22 -0.55 -4.65 20.60
N PHE A 23 -1.47 -5.60 20.77
CA PHE A 23 -1.13 -7.02 20.85
C PHE A 23 -0.49 -7.53 19.56
N ARG A 24 -1.07 -7.23 18.39
CA ARG A 24 -0.50 -7.61 17.09
C ARG A 24 0.88 -6.98 16.86
N TRP A 25 1.08 -5.75 17.29
CA TRP A 25 2.38 -5.10 17.23
C TRP A 25 3.41 -5.77 18.15
N ALA A 26 3.01 -6.09 19.39
CA ALA A 26 3.85 -6.80 20.34
C ALA A 26 4.23 -8.21 19.83
N TRP A 27 3.31 -8.90 19.15
CA TRP A 27 3.60 -10.16 18.46
C TRP A 27 4.57 -9.96 17.27
N HIS A 28 4.32 -8.96 16.43
CA HIS A 28 5.19 -8.63 15.30
C HIS A 28 6.62 -8.30 15.71
N THR A 29 6.80 -7.63 16.84
CA THR A 29 8.11 -7.24 17.39
C THR A 29 8.76 -8.30 18.28
N GLY A 30 8.08 -9.42 18.54
CA GLY A 30 8.59 -10.53 19.34
C GLY A 30 8.51 -10.32 20.87
N VAL A 31 7.77 -9.30 21.33
CA VAL A 31 7.45 -9.10 22.75
C VAL A 31 6.50 -10.20 23.23
N VAL A 32 5.53 -10.58 22.39
CA VAL A 32 4.64 -11.72 22.63
C VAL A 32 5.24 -12.96 21.95
N PRO A 33 5.27 -14.12 22.64
CA PRO A 33 5.78 -15.36 22.05
C PRO A 33 4.93 -15.83 20.86
N ALA A 34 5.52 -16.64 19.99
CA ALA A 34 4.78 -17.27 18.90
C ALA A 34 3.62 -18.16 19.42
N PRO A 35 2.54 -18.31 18.65
CA PRO A 35 1.45 -19.24 18.95
C PRO A 35 1.96 -20.66 19.26
N ASP A 36 1.45 -21.27 20.34
CA ASP A 36 1.85 -22.61 20.81
C ASP A 36 0.74 -23.68 20.68
N ALA A 37 -0.53 -23.26 20.57
CA ALA A 37 -1.66 -24.20 20.41
C ALA A 37 -1.94 -24.54 18.94
N SER A 38 -1.77 -23.58 18.03
CA SER A 38 -1.82 -23.79 16.58
C SER A 38 -1.05 -22.67 15.87
N SER A 39 -0.99 -22.69 14.53
CA SER A 39 -0.30 -21.64 13.76
C SER A 39 -0.79 -20.20 14.02
N TRP A 40 -1.96 -20.04 14.64
CA TRP A 40 -2.60 -18.74 14.87
C TRP A 40 -3.25 -18.61 16.26
N GLN A 41 -3.03 -19.56 17.17
CA GLN A 41 -3.68 -19.57 18.49
C GLN A 41 -2.72 -19.86 19.63
N TRP A 42 -2.96 -19.19 20.75
CA TRP A 42 -2.23 -19.39 22.02
C TRP A 42 -3.03 -20.24 22.99
N SER A 43 -2.33 -21.09 23.74
CA SER A 43 -2.92 -21.86 24.83
C SER A 43 -3.34 -20.93 25.98
N PRO A 44 -4.33 -21.32 26.81
CA PRO A 44 -4.67 -20.58 28.03
C PRO A 44 -3.45 -20.30 28.92
N GLU A 45 -2.57 -21.28 29.07
CA GLU A 45 -1.36 -21.19 29.88
C GLU A 45 -0.37 -20.15 29.32
N ALA A 46 -0.20 -20.09 28.00
CA ALA A 46 0.61 -19.06 27.37
C ALA A 46 0.02 -17.67 27.59
N VAL A 47 -1.30 -17.51 27.46
CA VAL A 47 -1.98 -16.22 27.67
C VAL A 47 -1.86 -15.73 29.11
N GLU A 48 -2.02 -16.61 30.10
CA GLU A 48 -1.86 -16.27 31.53
C GLU A 48 -0.42 -15.83 31.86
N ALA A 49 0.57 -16.34 31.14
CA ALA A 49 1.98 -15.98 31.32
C ALA A 49 2.41 -14.69 30.58
N MET A 50 1.56 -14.12 29.72
CA MET A 50 1.90 -12.91 28.97
C MET A 50 1.87 -11.66 29.86
N ASP A 51 2.87 -10.80 29.66
CA ASP A 51 2.96 -9.52 30.35
C ASP A 51 2.14 -8.44 29.61
N ALA A 52 0.96 -8.14 30.13
CA ALA A 52 0.08 -7.11 29.57
C ALA A 52 0.72 -5.71 29.58
N GLU A 53 1.55 -5.39 30.56
CA GLU A 53 2.23 -4.09 30.64
C GLU A 53 3.35 -4.01 29.60
N ALA A 54 4.07 -5.11 29.36
CA ALA A 54 5.03 -5.17 28.25
C ALA A 54 4.33 -5.00 26.88
N VAL A 55 3.15 -5.57 26.69
CA VAL A 55 2.34 -5.39 25.46
C VAL A 55 1.91 -3.94 25.29
N LYS A 56 1.43 -3.28 26.35
CA LYS A 56 1.10 -1.84 26.31
C LYS A 56 2.32 -0.98 26.05
N ALA A 57 3.45 -1.30 26.67
CA ALA A 57 4.70 -0.56 26.50
C ALA A 57 5.29 -0.71 25.09
N ALA A 58 5.02 -1.82 24.41
CA ALA A 58 5.47 -2.04 23.03
C ALA A 58 4.80 -1.09 22.03
N MET A 59 3.59 -0.62 22.32
CA MET A 59 2.85 0.32 21.48
C MET A 59 2.14 1.37 22.37
N PRO A 60 2.88 2.38 22.86
CA PRO A 60 2.35 3.34 23.84
C PRO A 60 1.33 4.32 23.24
N ARG A 61 1.34 4.48 21.91
CA ARG A 61 0.43 5.38 21.18
C ARG A 61 -0.64 4.56 20.45
N GLU A 62 -1.84 5.11 20.38
CA GLU A 62 -2.96 4.49 19.67
C GLU A 62 -2.66 4.31 18.18
N ALA A 63 -3.17 3.22 17.60
CA ALA A 63 -3.03 2.92 16.19
C ALA A 63 -3.68 4.02 15.35
N ILE A 64 -3.07 4.33 14.21
CA ILE A 64 -3.58 5.33 13.27
C ILE A 64 -4.06 4.66 11.99
N SER A 65 -5.04 5.27 11.32
CA SER A 65 -5.52 4.81 10.02
C SER A 65 -4.48 5.06 8.92
N ALA A 66 -4.64 4.37 7.78
CA ALA A 66 -3.83 4.66 6.59
C ALA A 66 -3.93 6.11 6.12
N GLU A 67 -5.10 6.77 6.26
CA GLU A 67 -5.26 8.18 5.91
C GLU A 67 -4.42 9.08 6.83
N ALA A 68 -4.49 8.85 8.14
CA ALA A 68 -3.68 9.59 9.11
C ALA A 68 -2.18 9.35 8.91
N ALA A 69 -1.77 8.14 8.52
CA ALA A 69 -0.39 7.85 8.15
C ALA A 69 0.04 8.56 6.87
N ALA A 70 -0.81 8.57 5.83
CA ALA A 70 -0.55 9.30 4.58
C ALA A 70 -0.37 10.80 4.85
N ASP A 71 -1.21 11.38 5.72
CA ASP A 71 -1.10 12.76 6.16
C ASP A 71 0.24 13.04 6.83
N ARG A 72 0.76 12.14 7.67
CA ARG A 72 2.07 12.29 8.31
C ARG A 72 3.22 12.22 7.31
N VAL A 73 3.16 11.27 6.38
CA VAL A 73 4.17 11.16 5.31
C VAL A 73 4.14 12.40 4.41
N ALA A 74 2.96 12.93 4.08
CA ALA A 74 2.83 14.18 3.34
C ALA A 74 3.41 15.39 4.10
N ALA A 75 3.24 15.44 5.42
CA ALA A 75 3.86 16.47 6.26
C ALA A 75 5.39 16.33 6.27
N ALA A 76 5.93 15.12 6.41
CA ALA A 76 7.37 14.87 6.44
C ALA A 76 8.08 15.25 5.13
N LEU A 77 7.36 15.27 4.01
CA LEU A 77 7.87 15.63 2.69
C LEU A 77 7.57 17.09 2.27
N ASP A 78 7.01 17.90 3.19
CA ASP A 78 6.56 19.28 2.92
C ASP A 78 5.63 19.38 1.68
N LEU A 79 4.79 18.35 1.46
CA LEU A 79 3.91 18.26 0.29
C LEU A 79 2.55 18.94 0.48
N ARG A 80 2.24 19.41 1.69
CA ARG A 80 0.94 20.00 2.04
C ARG A 80 0.71 21.40 1.42
N ASP A 81 1.78 22.14 1.10
CA ASP A 81 1.69 23.53 0.63
C ASP A 81 1.67 23.68 -0.90
N ARG A 82 1.78 22.57 -1.66
CA ARG A 82 1.68 22.60 -3.13
C ARG A 82 0.22 22.54 -3.55
N GLY A 83 -0.47 23.66 -3.34
CA GLY A 83 -1.91 23.82 -3.57
C GLY A 83 -2.37 23.25 -4.91
N GLY A 84 -3.40 22.40 -4.86
CA GLY A 84 -4.17 22.03 -6.05
C GLY A 84 -4.78 20.64 -6.06
N ASP A 85 -4.23 19.68 -5.32
CA ASP A 85 -4.85 18.35 -5.21
C ASP A 85 -4.52 17.74 -3.83
N LYS A 86 -5.55 17.49 -3.02
CA LYS A 86 -5.41 16.66 -1.80
C LYS A 86 -5.08 15.24 -2.26
N GLY A 87 -3.82 14.90 -2.52
CA GLY A 87 -3.52 13.58 -3.09
C GLY A 87 -2.09 13.20 -3.45
N ALA A 88 -1.04 13.92 -3.01
CA ALA A 88 0.33 13.50 -3.33
C ALA A 88 0.74 12.21 -2.59
N VAL A 89 0.29 12.05 -1.35
CA VAL A 89 0.43 10.82 -0.57
C VAL A 89 -0.97 10.41 -0.16
N THR A 90 -1.40 9.23 -0.60
CA THR A 90 -2.74 8.69 -0.32
C THR A 90 -2.60 7.38 0.44
N ALA A 91 -3.72 6.83 0.92
CA ALA A 91 -3.77 5.48 1.46
C ALA A 91 -3.17 4.44 0.49
N PHE A 92 -3.18 4.71 -0.82
CA PHE A 92 -2.47 3.90 -1.83
C PHE A 92 -0.97 3.78 -1.52
N VAL A 93 -0.29 4.90 -1.27
CA VAL A 93 1.16 4.91 -0.99
C VAL A 93 1.43 4.15 0.30
N VAL A 94 0.58 4.34 1.31
CA VAL A 94 0.66 3.61 2.58
C VAL A 94 0.53 2.10 2.36
N ARG A 95 -0.44 1.64 1.56
CA ARG A 95 -0.56 0.23 1.17
C ARG A 95 0.70 -0.30 0.47
N ARG A 96 1.31 0.48 -0.42
CA ARG A 96 2.57 0.08 -1.06
C ARG A 96 3.72 -0.02 -0.05
N LEU A 97 3.78 0.87 0.94
CA LEU A 97 4.77 0.77 2.02
C LEU A 97 4.54 -0.48 2.89
N ILE A 98 3.29 -0.92 3.06
CA ILE A 98 2.95 -2.20 3.71
C ILE A 98 3.43 -3.38 2.85
N GLU A 99 3.15 -3.38 1.54
CA GLU A 99 3.61 -4.45 0.64
C GLU A 99 5.14 -4.56 0.57
N ARG A 100 5.85 -3.44 0.68
CA ARG A 100 7.31 -3.39 0.81
C ARG A 100 7.82 -3.83 2.19
N ARG A 101 6.94 -4.14 3.13
CA ARG A 101 7.24 -4.48 4.53
C ARG A 101 7.96 -3.37 5.30
N LEU A 102 7.73 -2.11 4.92
CA LEU A 102 8.20 -0.93 5.67
C LEU A 102 7.21 -0.54 6.77
N LEU A 103 5.92 -0.81 6.53
CA LEU A 103 4.84 -0.64 7.49
C LEU A 103 4.16 -1.98 7.74
N THR A 104 3.60 -2.15 8.94
CA THR A 104 2.90 -3.37 9.35
C THR A 104 1.42 -3.06 9.51
N ASP A 105 0.58 -3.75 8.75
CA ASP A 105 -0.87 -3.69 8.96
C ASP A 105 -1.26 -4.45 10.22
N LEU A 106 -1.90 -3.74 11.15
CA LEU A 106 -2.39 -4.24 12.43
C LEU A 106 -3.91 -4.47 12.40
N ALA A 107 -4.56 -4.24 11.27
CA ALA A 107 -5.97 -4.52 11.07
C ALA A 107 -6.25 -6.02 10.97
N VAL A 108 -7.51 -6.39 11.16
CA VAL A 108 -8.02 -7.70 10.74
C VAL A 108 -8.25 -7.63 9.22
N ALA A 109 -8.14 -8.76 8.53
CA ALA A 109 -8.22 -8.88 7.06
C ALA A 109 -9.45 -8.24 6.37
N SER A 110 -10.45 -7.75 7.10
CA SER A 110 -11.65 -7.06 6.59
C SER A 110 -11.82 -5.61 7.07
N ALA A 111 -10.89 -5.10 7.89
CA ALA A 111 -10.95 -3.75 8.45
C ALA A 111 -10.05 -2.78 7.67
N ALA A 112 -10.31 -1.48 7.83
CA ALA A 112 -9.41 -0.44 7.34
C ALA A 112 -8.02 -0.61 7.98
N GLU A 113 -6.97 -0.33 7.21
CA GLU A 113 -5.60 -0.59 7.63
C GLU A 113 -5.26 0.24 8.89
N LEU A 114 -4.63 -0.42 9.87
CA LEU A 114 -4.23 0.17 11.14
C LEU A 114 -2.72 0.07 11.31
N LEU A 115 -2.08 1.16 11.72
CA LEU A 115 -0.63 1.28 11.71
C LEU A 115 -0.11 1.73 13.06
N ASN A 116 1.08 1.25 13.43
CA ASN A 116 1.80 1.79 14.58
C ASN A 116 2.33 3.20 14.22
N PRO A 117 1.92 4.27 14.93
CA PRO A 117 2.44 5.60 14.68
C PRO A 117 3.96 5.72 14.87
N ASP A 118 4.60 4.95 15.75
CA ASP A 118 6.06 4.96 15.94
C ASP A 118 6.78 4.41 14.70
N GLN A 119 6.23 3.37 14.10
CA GLN A 119 6.75 2.81 12.84
C GLN A 119 6.57 3.81 11.69
N VAL A 120 5.43 4.49 11.62
CA VAL A 120 5.19 5.55 10.63
C VAL A 120 6.18 6.69 10.80
N ASP A 121 6.43 7.15 12.03
CA ASP A 121 7.40 8.22 12.29
C ASP A 121 8.83 7.79 11.93
N ALA A 122 9.19 6.51 12.17
CA ALA A 122 10.47 5.95 11.75
C ALA A 122 10.61 5.89 10.21
N VAL A 123 9.53 5.56 9.49
CA VAL A 123 9.50 5.63 8.02
C VAL A 123 9.60 7.07 7.53
N CYS A 124 8.92 8.02 8.19
CA CYS A 124 9.00 9.44 7.88
C CYS A 124 10.41 10.02 8.05
N ALA A 125 11.21 9.48 8.98
CA ALA A 125 12.58 9.91 9.21
C ALA A 125 13.59 9.34 8.20
N ARG A 126 13.18 8.47 7.28
CA ARG A 126 14.10 7.84 6.32
C ARG A 126 14.64 8.85 5.30
N PRO A 127 15.95 8.84 5.01
CA PRO A 127 16.54 9.74 4.02
C PRO A 127 16.05 9.45 2.58
N ASP A 128 15.61 8.22 2.30
CA ASP A 128 15.12 7.81 0.99
C ASP A 128 13.58 7.88 0.85
N LEU A 129 12.87 8.46 1.83
CA LEU A 129 11.41 8.53 1.84
C LEU A 129 10.85 9.20 0.58
N ALA A 130 11.42 10.33 0.16
CA ALA A 130 10.96 11.06 -1.01
C ALA A 130 11.04 10.20 -2.28
N ARG A 131 12.11 9.44 -2.44
CA ARG A 131 12.30 8.50 -3.55
C ARG A 131 11.30 7.36 -3.48
N LEU A 132 11.11 6.76 -2.31
CA LEU A 132 10.14 5.68 -2.11
C LEU A 132 8.72 6.16 -2.45
N VAL A 133 8.31 7.31 -1.93
CA VAL A 133 6.97 7.88 -2.23
C VAL A 133 6.82 8.18 -3.71
N ALA A 134 7.85 8.73 -4.38
CA ALA A 134 7.80 8.96 -5.82
C ALA A 134 7.65 7.65 -6.61
N GLU A 135 8.38 6.61 -6.26
CA GLU A 135 8.31 5.28 -6.88
C GLU A 135 6.94 4.61 -6.67
N GLU A 136 6.34 4.80 -5.50
CA GLU A 136 5.02 4.24 -5.14
C GLU A 136 3.84 5.12 -5.53
N SER A 137 4.07 6.30 -6.11
CA SER A 137 2.97 7.22 -6.43
C SER A 137 2.07 6.62 -7.52
N PRO A 138 0.73 6.67 -7.34
CA PRO A 138 -0.20 6.17 -8.33
C PRO A 138 -0.25 7.10 -9.55
N LEU A 139 -0.22 6.51 -10.74
CA LEU A 139 -0.44 7.18 -12.01
C LEU A 139 -1.74 6.69 -12.62
N THR A 140 -2.59 7.65 -13.00
CA THR A 140 -3.69 7.37 -13.90
C THR A 140 -3.15 6.95 -15.27
N PRO A 141 -3.98 6.34 -16.11
CA PRO A 141 -3.50 5.84 -17.38
C PRO A 141 -3.00 6.96 -18.34
N ALA A 142 -3.56 8.17 -18.23
CA ALA A 142 -3.08 9.35 -18.95
C ALA A 142 -1.73 9.85 -18.43
N GLN A 143 -1.59 9.96 -17.09
CA GLN A 143 -0.31 10.35 -16.48
C GLN A 143 0.79 9.34 -16.78
N ALA A 144 0.46 8.04 -16.80
CA ALA A 144 1.40 6.98 -17.13
C ALA A 144 1.91 7.10 -18.58
N SER A 145 1.01 7.33 -19.55
CA SER A 145 1.41 7.52 -20.95
C SER A 145 2.26 8.77 -21.15
N ASP A 146 1.89 9.88 -20.51
CA ASP A 146 2.62 11.15 -20.59
C ASP A 146 4.03 11.00 -20.01
N ARG A 147 4.17 10.27 -18.90
CA ARG A 147 5.44 10.05 -18.20
C ARG A 147 6.49 9.36 -19.07
N ILE A 148 6.10 8.36 -19.86
CA ILE A 148 7.01 7.65 -20.78
C ILE A 148 7.05 8.26 -22.19
N GLY A 149 6.28 9.34 -22.40
CA GLY A 149 6.23 10.10 -23.65
C GLY A 149 5.54 9.40 -24.81
N VAL A 150 4.61 8.47 -24.54
CA VAL A 150 3.89 7.72 -25.58
C VAL A 150 2.43 8.15 -25.66
N ARG A 151 1.77 7.85 -26.77
CA ARG A 151 0.33 8.14 -26.90
C ARG A 151 -0.47 7.21 -26.00
N ARG A 152 -1.64 7.68 -25.55
CA ARG A 152 -2.59 6.90 -24.75
C ARG A 152 -2.91 5.54 -25.38
N THR A 153 -3.12 5.50 -26.70
CA THR A 153 -3.40 4.25 -27.43
C THR A 153 -2.23 3.28 -27.41
N ASP A 154 -0.98 3.76 -27.45
CA ASP A 154 0.19 2.88 -27.34
C ASP A 154 0.28 2.28 -25.95
N PHE A 155 0.01 3.07 -24.90
CA PHE A 155 -0.07 2.56 -23.54
C PHE A 155 -1.19 1.53 -23.36
N ASP A 156 -2.36 1.73 -23.96
CA ASP A 156 -3.44 0.75 -23.92
C ASP A 156 -3.03 -0.59 -24.56
N HIS A 157 -2.19 -0.55 -25.60
CA HIS A 157 -1.59 -1.76 -26.13
C HIS A 157 -0.63 -2.42 -25.14
N MET A 158 0.18 -1.67 -24.39
CA MET A 158 1.07 -2.23 -23.35
C MET A 158 0.27 -2.94 -22.26
N VAL A 159 -0.85 -2.35 -21.81
CA VAL A 159 -1.76 -3.00 -20.84
C VAL A 159 -2.36 -4.27 -21.43
N ARG A 160 -2.83 -4.23 -22.69
CA ARG A 160 -3.39 -5.40 -23.39
C ARG A 160 -2.36 -6.52 -23.56
N LEU A 161 -1.10 -6.17 -23.83
CA LEU A 161 0.02 -7.09 -23.97
C LEU A 161 0.52 -7.64 -22.62
N GLY A 162 -0.04 -7.17 -21.49
CA GLY A 162 0.35 -7.60 -20.15
C GLY A 162 1.72 -7.09 -19.70
N TRP A 163 2.27 -6.07 -20.36
CA TRP A 163 3.56 -5.49 -19.96
C TRP A 163 3.46 -4.69 -18.67
N VAL A 164 2.26 -4.17 -18.39
CA VAL A 164 1.93 -3.46 -17.17
C VAL A 164 0.50 -3.79 -16.76
N HIS A 165 0.30 -3.94 -15.45
CA HIS A 165 -1.01 -4.20 -14.87
C HIS A 165 -1.40 -3.09 -13.88
N PRO A 166 -2.69 -2.72 -13.80
CA PRO A 166 -3.16 -1.88 -12.73
C PRO A 166 -2.90 -2.55 -11.38
N VAL A 167 -2.35 -1.79 -10.43
CA VAL A 167 -2.09 -2.28 -9.06
C VAL A 167 -3.26 -1.97 -8.12
N GLU A 168 -4.15 -1.07 -8.53
CA GLU A 168 -5.38 -0.74 -7.82
C GLU A 168 -6.42 -0.14 -8.77
N TRP A 169 -7.69 -0.16 -8.36
CA TRP A 169 -8.80 0.49 -9.05
C TRP A 169 -9.45 1.50 -8.12
N ARG A 170 -9.64 2.73 -8.61
CA ARG A 170 -10.28 3.80 -7.85
C ARG A 170 -11.64 4.12 -8.45
N ALA A 171 -12.70 3.97 -7.66
CA ALA A 171 -14.04 4.43 -8.01
C ALA A 171 -14.04 5.96 -8.20
N VAL A 172 -14.36 6.42 -9.42
CA VAL A 172 -14.52 7.84 -9.76
C VAL A 172 -15.96 8.10 -10.15
N ARG A 173 -16.57 9.13 -9.55
CA ARG A 173 -17.92 9.58 -9.93
C ARG A 173 -17.83 10.54 -11.11
N PHE A 174 -18.59 10.28 -12.16
CA PHE A 174 -18.67 11.15 -13.33
C PHE A 174 -19.94 12.02 -13.27
N GLY A 175 -19.75 13.33 -13.08
CA GLY A 175 -20.84 14.32 -13.04
C GLY A 175 -21.86 14.09 -11.93
N ALA A 176 -22.83 14.99 -11.79
CA ALA A 176 -23.83 14.97 -10.71
C ALA A 176 -24.86 13.80 -10.78
N GLY A 177 -24.60 12.73 -11.55
CA GLY A 177 -25.53 11.61 -11.65
C GLY A 177 -25.24 10.55 -12.72
N ARG A 178 -24.04 10.46 -13.31
CA ARG A 178 -23.74 9.53 -14.41
C ARG A 178 -22.69 8.48 -14.03
N GLY A 179 -23.02 7.67 -13.02
CA GLY A 179 -22.30 6.43 -12.72
C GLY A 179 -20.97 6.59 -11.97
N VAL A 180 -20.57 5.48 -11.36
CA VAL A 180 -19.22 5.25 -10.82
C VAL A 180 -18.48 4.45 -11.88
N ALA A 181 -17.31 4.92 -12.31
CA ALA A 181 -16.41 4.12 -13.13
C ALA A 181 -15.12 3.87 -12.37
N ASP A 182 -14.57 2.67 -12.54
CA ASP A 182 -13.31 2.30 -11.92
C ASP A 182 -12.13 2.78 -12.78
N LEU A 183 -11.31 3.63 -12.21
CA LEU A 183 -10.09 4.16 -12.82
C LEU A 183 -8.91 3.27 -12.41
N PRO A 184 -8.24 2.59 -13.35
CA PRO A 184 -7.06 1.81 -13.03
C PRO A 184 -5.91 2.75 -12.66
N LEU A 185 -5.19 2.40 -11.60
CA LEU A 185 -3.99 3.08 -11.13
C LEU A 185 -2.78 2.19 -11.33
N PHE A 186 -1.73 2.78 -11.87
CA PHE A 186 -0.44 2.15 -12.12
C PHE A 186 0.59 2.70 -11.16
N ARG A 187 1.58 1.89 -10.80
CA ARG A 187 2.67 2.34 -9.94
C ARG A 187 3.73 3.04 -10.77
N THR A 188 4.23 4.19 -10.29
CA THR A 188 5.24 4.99 -11.00
C THR A 188 6.50 4.18 -11.35
N ALA A 189 7.03 3.38 -10.41
CA ALA A 189 8.21 2.56 -10.66
C ALA A 189 8.01 1.53 -11.79
N ASP A 190 6.84 0.92 -11.88
CA ASP A 190 6.54 -0.07 -12.93
C ASP A 190 6.49 0.61 -14.30
N ILE A 191 5.95 1.83 -14.37
CA ILE A 191 5.94 2.66 -15.58
C ILE A 191 7.34 3.08 -16.00
N ASP A 192 8.18 3.51 -15.06
CA ASP A 192 9.57 3.91 -15.34
C ASP A 192 10.44 2.74 -15.79
N ALA A 193 10.14 1.53 -15.33
CA ALA A 193 10.87 0.32 -15.68
C ALA A 193 10.55 -0.17 -17.10
N LEU A 194 9.39 0.19 -17.69
CA LEU A 194 8.94 -0.34 -18.98
C LEU A 194 10.00 -0.28 -20.09
N PRO A 195 10.73 0.84 -20.31
CA PRO A 195 11.75 0.87 -21.36
C PRO A 195 12.94 -0.05 -21.13
N ALA A 196 13.31 -0.27 -19.87
CA ALA A 196 14.39 -1.19 -19.52
C ALA A 196 13.95 -2.66 -19.57
N THR A 197 12.68 -2.94 -19.24
CA THR A 197 12.08 -4.28 -19.29
C THR A 197 11.82 -4.75 -20.72
N HIS A 198 11.56 -3.82 -21.64
CA HIS A 198 11.30 -4.10 -23.06
C HIS A 198 12.34 -3.43 -23.97
N PRO A 199 13.63 -3.83 -23.91
CA PRO A 199 14.69 -3.25 -24.73
C PRO A 199 14.56 -3.59 -26.22
N GLU A 200 13.75 -4.59 -26.57
CA GLU A 200 13.44 -4.99 -27.94
C GLU A 200 12.62 -3.96 -28.72
N ILE A 201 12.00 -3.01 -28.01
CA ILE A 201 11.16 -1.97 -28.60
C ILE A 201 11.99 -0.73 -28.90
N ASP A 202 11.84 -0.19 -30.12
CA ASP A 202 12.34 1.14 -30.42
C ASP A 202 11.45 2.20 -29.76
N TRP A 203 11.79 2.54 -28.52
CA TRP A 203 11.11 3.56 -27.73
C TRP A 203 11.17 4.95 -28.35
N THR A 204 12.23 5.27 -29.10
CA THR A 204 12.34 6.56 -29.77
C THR A 204 11.34 6.64 -30.92
N ALA A 205 11.26 5.59 -31.73
CA ALA A 205 10.25 5.48 -32.78
C ALA A 205 8.84 5.54 -32.18
N LEU A 206 8.58 4.78 -31.12
CA LEU A 206 7.26 4.74 -30.46
C LEU A 206 6.81 6.11 -29.93
N ARG A 207 7.72 6.89 -29.33
CA ARG A 207 7.44 8.26 -28.85
C ARG A 207 7.20 9.25 -29.99
N SER A 208 7.71 8.97 -31.19
CA SER A 208 7.58 9.85 -32.37
C SER A 208 6.36 9.57 -33.25
N VAL A 209 5.55 8.55 -32.93
CA VAL A 209 4.43 8.15 -33.79
C VAL A 209 3.35 9.23 -33.85
N GLU A 210 3.03 9.70 -35.06
CA GLU A 210 1.99 10.70 -35.30
C GLU A 210 0.59 10.19 -34.92
N ARG A 211 -0.31 11.11 -34.55
CA ARG A 211 -1.66 10.80 -34.05
C ARG A 211 -2.50 9.88 -34.96
N ASP A 212 -2.34 10.00 -36.28
CA ASP A 212 -3.15 9.26 -37.26
C ASP A 212 -2.50 7.95 -37.74
N ARG A 213 -1.34 7.59 -37.18
CA ARG A 213 -0.62 6.36 -37.52
C ARG A 213 -0.97 5.24 -36.55
N ARG A 214 -1.18 4.03 -37.10
CA ARG A 214 -1.40 2.83 -36.30
C ARG A 214 -0.22 2.58 -35.37
N SER A 215 -0.50 2.20 -34.13
CA SER A 215 0.52 1.84 -33.15
C SER A 215 1.41 0.69 -33.67
N PRO A 216 2.74 0.80 -33.57
CA PRO A 216 3.65 -0.33 -33.81
C PRO A 216 3.35 -1.53 -32.92
N LEU A 217 2.83 -1.29 -31.70
CA LEU A 217 2.48 -2.33 -30.74
C LEU A 217 1.20 -3.09 -31.11
N ALA A 218 0.39 -2.56 -32.03
CA ALA A 218 -0.84 -3.22 -32.47
C ALA A 218 -0.59 -4.49 -33.29
N ALA A 219 0.63 -4.67 -33.82
CA ALA A 219 1.02 -5.87 -34.56
C ALA A 219 1.53 -6.99 -33.64
N LEU A 220 1.80 -6.69 -32.37
CA LEU A 220 2.30 -7.66 -31.40
C LEU A 220 1.16 -8.53 -30.87
N ALA A 221 1.39 -9.83 -30.84
CA ALA A 221 0.52 -10.78 -30.16
C ALA A 221 0.61 -10.56 -28.64
N ALA A 222 -0.54 -10.67 -27.97
CA ALA A 222 -0.59 -10.70 -26.51
C ALA A 222 -0.27 -12.11 -26.00
#